data_AF-A0AA39U2G4-F1
#
_entry.id   AF-A0AA39U2G4-F1
#
_cell.length_a   1.000
_cell.length_b   1.000
_cell.length_c   1.000
_cell.angle_alpha   90.00
_cell.angle_beta   90.00
_cell.angle_gamma   90.00
#
_symmetry.space_group_name_H-M   'P 1'
#
loop_
_entity.id
_entity.type
_entity.pdbx_description
1 polymer ?
#
loop_
_entity_poly.entity_id
_entity_poly.type
_entity_poly.pdbx_seq_one_letter_code
_entity_poly.pdbx_strand_id
1 'polypeptide(L)'
;SLFKLFPEVEEATITSIIQHEFRSSDLYKLDPRYLYYNAEWKTLEHSGTAPEHPNDLSLKECKALSSIIVPLSTYFSILITHNQPTGKSALLAVQLFRYIVHLARIASEYEWHAVVSYHMAFFTRRRREMIHGDYGGWGRVDLELLGEYLFPNRKAK
;
A
#
# COMPACT_ATOMS: atom_id res chain seq x y z
N SER A 1 17.44 10.80 -10.07
CA SER A 1 17.33 10.46 -8.64
C SER A 1 15.90 10.03 -8.37
N LEU A 2 15.69 8.96 -7.60
CA LEU A 2 14.36 8.39 -7.30
C LEU A 2 13.39 9.46 -6.74
N PHE A 3 13.90 10.33 -5.85
CA PHE A 3 13.13 11.42 -5.25
C PHE A 3 12.53 12.40 -6.26
N LYS A 4 13.23 12.67 -7.38
CA LYS A 4 12.73 13.57 -8.44
C LYS A 4 11.54 12.99 -9.22
N LEU A 5 11.35 11.67 -9.19
CA LEU A 5 10.26 10.99 -9.87
C LEU A 5 8.99 10.91 -9.00
N PHE A 6 9.12 11.15 -7.70
CA PHE A 6 8.03 11.10 -6.73
C PHE A 6 8.09 12.35 -5.82
N PRO A 7 7.99 13.56 -6.37
CA PRO A 7 8.17 14.80 -5.60
C PRO A 7 7.15 14.99 -4.49
N GLU A 8 5.96 14.40 -4.64
CA GLU A 8 4.89 14.48 -3.64
C GLU A 8 5.09 13.55 -2.44
N VAL A 9 5.99 12.57 -2.55
CA VAL A 9 6.27 11.60 -1.47
C VAL A 9 7.52 12.06 -0.72
N GLU A 10 7.40 12.19 0.60
CA GLU A 10 8.53 12.58 1.45
C GLU A 10 9.74 11.65 1.27
N GLU A 11 10.95 12.21 1.23
CA GLU A 11 12.18 11.43 1.02
C GLU A 11 12.37 10.33 2.08
N ALA A 12 11.99 10.60 3.33
CA ALA A 12 12.00 9.62 4.42
C ALA A 12 11.05 8.44 4.15
N THR A 13 9.88 8.71 3.56
CA THR A 13 8.92 7.67 3.18
C THR A 13 9.46 6.83 2.02
N ILE A 14 10.02 7.46 0.98
CA ILE A 14 10.68 6.76 -0.13
C ILE A 14 11.80 5.86 0.39
N THR A 15 12.63 6.39 1.29
CA THR A 15 13.74 5.66 1.92
C THR A 15 13.25 4.45 2.70
N SER A 16 12.20 4.61 3.51
CA SER A 16 11.57 3.51 4.26
C SER A 16 10.98 2.44 3.34
N ILE A 17 10.45 2.80 2.18
CA ILE A 17 9.94 1.85 1.19
C ILE A 17 11.07 1.02 0.59
N ILE A 18 12.15 1.65 0.12
CA ILE A 18 13.27 0.93 -0.52
C ILE A 18 14.08 0.10 0.47
N GLN A 19 14.06 0.46 1.75
CA GLN A 19 14.66 -0.31 2.85
C GLN A 19 13.73 -1.38 3.42
N HIS A 20 12.51 -1.51 2.90
CA HIS A 20 11.50 -2.48 3.37
C HIS A 20 11.10 -2.31 4.85
N GLU A 21 11.12 -1.07 5.34
CA GLU A 21 10.71 -0.70 6.70
C GLU A 21 9.28 -0.13 6.76
N PHE A 22 8.76 0.32 5.62
CA PHE A 22 7.43 0.93 5.49
C PHE A 22 6.32 0.00 6.01
N ARG A 23 5.41 0.51 6.86
CA ARG A 23 4.38 -0.32 7.50
C ARG A 23 3.10 -0.33 6.68
N SER A 24 2.37 -1.45 6.72
CA SER A 24 1.08 -1.57 6.04
C SER A 24 0.05 -0.55 6.55
N SER A 25 0.10 -0.21 7.84
CA SER A 25 -0.74 0.81 8.47
C SER A 25 -0.51 2.21 7.90
N ASP A 26 0.67 2.48 7.32
CA ASP A 26 1.01 3.77 6.75
C ASP A 26 0.67 3.85 5.25
N LEU A 27 0.20 2.77 4.63
CA LEU A 27 -0.01 2.68 3.19
C LEU A 27 -0.94 3.79 2.66
N TYR A 28 -2.00 4.12 3.39
CA TYR A 28 -2.94 5.17 3.00
C TYR A 28 -2.28 6.55 2.76
N LYS A 29 -1.11 6.79 3.38
CA LYS A 29 -0.34 8.04 3.19
C LYS A 29 0.21 8.17 1.77
N LEU A 30 0.22 7.10 0.98
CA LEU A 30 0.63 7.11 -0.42
C LEU A 30 -0.55 7.34 -1.39
N ASP A 31 -1.77 7.57 -0.88
CA ASP A 31 -2.90 7.97 -1.70
C ASP A 31 -2.65 9.39 -2.24
N PRO A 32 -2.74 9.63 -3.55
CA PRO A 32 -2.55 10.97 -4.13
C PRO A 32 -3.40 12.05 -3.48
N ARG A 33 -4.61 11.72 -3.00
CA ARG A 33 -5.47 12.67 -2.29
C ARG A 33 -4.81 13.09 -0.98
N TYR A 34 -4.31 12.13 -0.20
CA TYR A 34 -3.58 12.42 1.04
C TYR A 34 -2.31 13.22 0.78
N LEU A 35 -1.53 12.85 -0.24
CA LEU A 35 -0.30 13.55 -0.60
C LEU A 35 -0.57 15.00 -1.01
N TYR A 36 -1.58 15.23 -1.85
CA TYR A 36 -2.01 16.56 -2.27
C TYR A 36 -2.45 17.42 -1.07
N TYR A 37 -3.34 16.90 -0.23
CA TYR A 37 -3.80 17.62 0.97
C TYR A 37 -2.65 17.91 1.94
N ASN A 38 -1.71 16.98 2.13
CA ASN A 38 -0.56 17.18 3.01
C ASN A 38 0.42 18.24 2.46
N ALA A 39 0.59 18.31 1.14
CA ALA A 39 1.41 19.34 0.49
C ALA A 39 0.76 20.73 0.62
N GLU A 40 -0.55 20.83 0.38
CA GLU A 40 -1.31 22.07 0.61
C GLU A 40 -1.28 22.49 2.08
N TRP A 41 -1.49 21.54 3.00
CA TRP A 41 -1.43 21.77 4.44
C TRP A 41 -0.10 22.36 4.87
N LYS A 42 1.02 21.75 4.46
CA LYS A 42 2.36 22.27 4.76
C LYS A 42 2.54 23.67 4.19
N THR A 43 2.00 23.97 3.01
CA THR A 43 2.04 25.33 2.44
C THR A 43 1.22 26.31 3.29
N LEU A 44 0.06 25.89 3.80
CA LEU A 44 -0.83 26.70 4.63
C LEU A 44 -0.33 26.91 6.06
N GLU A 45 0.33 25.93 6.68
CA GLU A 45 0.96 26.08 8.01
C GLU A 45 1.99 27.23 8.00
N HIS A 46 2.74 27.36 6.91
CA HIS A 46 3.66 28.48 6.72
C HIS A 46 2.93 29.83 6.56
N SER A 47 1.62 29.83 6.28
CA SER A 47 0.77 31.02 6.13
C SER A 47 -0.05 31.39 7.38
N GLY A 48 0.02 30.59 8.45
CA GLY A 48 -0.60 30.92 9.76
C GLY A 48 -2.11 30.63 9.88
N THR A 49 -2.72 29.96 8.89
CA THR A 49 -4.11 29.49 8.97
C THR A 49 -4.10 28.00 9.31
N ALA A 50 -4.82 27.58 10.36
CA ALA A 50 -4.89 26.18 10.78
C ALA A 50 -6.23 25.54 10.33
N PRO A 51 -6.28 24.82 9.21
CA PRO A 51 -7.40 23.94 8.89
C PRO A 51 -7.45 22.72 9.83
N GLU A 52 -8.46 21.87 9.68
CA GLU A 52 -8.59 20.62 10.45
C GLU A 52 -7.55 19.58 10.00
N HIS A 53 -6.94 18.88 10.97
CA HIS A 53 -5.81 17.98 10.74
C HIS A 53 -6.24 16.71 9.96
N PRO A 54 -5.47 16.24 8.96
CA PRO A 54 -5.84 15.11 8.07
C PRO A 54 -5.92 13.72 8.73
N ASN A 55 -5.77 13.62 10.05
CA ASN A 55 -5.85 12.34 10.76
C ASN A 55 -7.24 11.70 10.67
N ASP A 56 -8.29 12.48 10.40
CA ASP A 56 -9.67 11.98 10.31
C ASP A 56 -9.96 11.20 9.00
N LEU A 57 -9.06 11.30 8.01
CA LEU A 57 -9.10 10.49 6.77
C LEU A 57 -8.60 9.05 6.98
N SER A 58 -7.85 8.79 8.05
CA SER A 58 -6.98 7.60 8.18
C SER A 58 -7.67 6.24 8.36
N LEU A 59 -8.92 6.22 8.84
CA LEU A 59 -9.66 4.96 9.11
C LEU A 59 -11.10 4.95 8.58
N LYS A 60 -11.74 6.12 8.46
CA LYS A 60 -13.12 6.24 7.98
C LYS A 60 -13.28 6.06 6.47
N GLU A 61 -12.21 6.15 5.68
CA GLU A 61 -12.29 6.08 4.21
C GLU A 61 -11.77 4.77 3.60
N CYS A 62 -11.30 3.83 4.41
CA CYS A 62 -11.06 2.47 3.93
C CYS A 62 -12.41 1.77 3.76
N LYS A 63 -13.21 2.23 2.80
CA LYS A 63 -14.57 1.77 2.49
C LYS A 63 -14.64 1.06 1.14
N ALA A 64 -13.57 1.11 0.35
CA ALA A 64 -13.57 0.61 -1.01
C ALA A 64 -12.22 0.00 -1.36
N LEU A 65 -12.22 -0.95 -2.30
CA LEU A 65 -11.00 -1.58 -2.81
C LEU A 65 -9.98 -0.56 -3.36
N SER A 66 -10.45 0.57 -3.90
CA SER A 66 -9.60 1.66 -4.38
C SER A 66 -8.72 2.28 -3.29
N SER A 67 -9.17 2.30 -2.02
CA SER A 67 -8.38 2.83 -0.91
C SER A 67 -7.14 1.98 -0.58
N ILE A 68 -7.07 0.76 -1.10
CA ILE A 68 -5.89 -0.11 -1.04
C ILE A 68 -5.12 -0.05 -2.35
N ILE A 69 -5.79 -0.25 -3.49
CA ILE A 69 -5.12 -0.38 -4.80
C ILE A 69 -4.33 0.88 -5.17
N VAL A 70 -4.90 2.06 -4.95
CA VAL A 70 -4.29 3.33 -5.34
C VAL A 70 -2.96 3.56 -4.60
N PRO A 71 -2.91 3.61 -3.25
CA PRO A 71 -1.64 3.78 -2.55
C PRO A 71 -0.67 2.60 -2.75
N LEU A 72 -1.18 1.38 -2.92
CA LEU A 72 -0.34 0.23 -3.25
C LEU A 72 0.35 0.38 -4.62
N SER A 73 -0.32 1.01 -5.59
CA SER A 73 0.26 1.29 -6.90
C SER A 73 1.39 2.31 -6.80
N THR A 74 1.27 3.33 -5.94
CA THR A 74 2.35 4.27 -5.62
C THR A 74 3.53 3.54 -4.96
N TYR A 75 3.27 2.71 -3.94
CA TYR A 75 4.29 1.89 -3.26
C TYR A 75 5.09 1.04 -4.26
N PHE A 76 4.40 0.32 -5.14
CA PHE A 76 5.05 -0.52 -6.15
C PHE A 76 5.75 0.30 -7.23
N SER A 77 5.24 1.46 -7.61
CA SER A 77 5.93 2.34 -8.58
C SER A 77 7.30 2.77 -8.07
N ILE A 78 7.41 3.10 -6.77
CA ILE A 78 8.68 3.41 -6.12
C ILE A 78 9.62 2.18 -6.14
N LEU A 79 9.12 1.00 -5.74
CA LEU A 79 9.91 -0.24 -5.75
C LEU A 79 10.38 -0.63 -7.15
N ILE A 80 9.50 -0.54 -8.16
CA ILE A 80 9.78 -0.87 -9.55
C ILE A 80 10.89 0.03 -10.09
N THR A 81 10.80 1.34 -9.86
CA THR A 81 11.81 2.31 -10.28
C THR A 81 13.14 2.08 -9.57
N HIS A 82 13.11 1.85 -8.25
CA HIS A 82 14.33 1.56 -7.48
C HIS A 82 15.03 0.27 -7.96
N ASN A 83 14.27 -0.74 -8.35
CA ASN A 83 14.78 -2.05 -8.77
C ASN A 83 15.05 -2.17 -10.28
N GLN A 84 15.02 -1.07 -11.04
CA GLN A 84 15.41 -1.08 -12.46
C GLN A 84 16.83 -1.64 -12.68
N PRO A 85 17.87 -1.20 -11.94
CA PRO A 85 19.24 -1.68 -12.17
C PRO A 85 19.44 -3.16 -11.84
N THR A 86 18.58 -3.74 -11.01
CA THR A 86 18.67 -5.16 -10.59
C THR A 86 17.84 -6.08 -11.49
N GLY A 87 17.13 -5.54 -12.50
CA GLY A 87 16.29 -6.30 -13.41
C GLY A 87 14.99 -6.84 -12.80
N LYS A 88 14.62 -6.43 -11.57
CA LYS A 88 13.44 -6.97 -10.87
C LYS A 88 12.15 -6.21 -11.16
N SER A 89 12.19 -5.14 -11.96
CA SER A 89 11.04 -4.28 -12.28
C SER A 89 9.87 -5.04 -12.92
N ALA A 90 10.15 -5.88 -13.93
CA ALA A 90 9.11 -6.66 -14.60
C ALA A 90 8.46 -7.69 -13.66
N LEU A 91 9.28 -8.35 -12.82
CA LEU A 91 8.80 -9.26 -11.79
C LEU A 91 7.83 -8.53 -10.84
N LEU A 92 8.26 -7.41 -10.25
CA LEU A 92 7.45 -6.60 -9.35
C LEU A 92 6.11 -6.18 -9.97
N ALA A 93 6.13 -5.73 -11.23
CA ALA A 93 4.92 -5.35 -11.94
C ALA A 93 3.94 -6.53 -12.11
N VAL A 94 4.43 -7.70 -12.52
CA VAL A 94 3.61 -8.92 -12.64
C VAL A 94 3.03 -9.33 -11.30
N GLN A 95 3.81 -9.27 -10.22
CA GLN A 95 3.31 -9.62 -8.89
C GLN A 95 2.25 -8.64 -8.38
N LEU A 96 2.41 -7.32 -8.63
CA LEU A 96 1.39 -6.32 -8.33
C LEU A 96 0.07 -6.65 -9.02
N PHE A 97 0.09 -6.91 -10.35
CA PHE A 97 -1.13 -7.24 -11.08
C PHE A 97 -1.83 -8.48 -10.55
N ARG A 98 -1.07 -9.54 -10.24
CA ARG A 98 -1.62 -10.77 -9.62
C ARG A 98 -2.26 -10.47 -8.27
N TYR A 99 -1.63 -9.65 -7.46
CA TYR A 99 -2.16 -9.30 -6.15
C TYR A 99 -3.41 -8.41 -6.24
N ILE A 100 -3.46 -7.46 -7.17
CA ILE A 100 -4.65 -6.64 -7.43
C ILE A 100 -5.85 -7.53 -7.82
N VAL A 101 -5.63 -8.48 -8.73
CA VAL A 101 -6.69 -9.44 -9.13
C VAL A 101 -7.16 -10.27 -7.94
N HIS A 102 -6.23 -10.74 -7.10
CA HIS A 102 -6.56 -11.48 -5.89
C HIS A 102 -7.37 -10.62 -4.89
N LEU A 103 -6.95 -9.38 -4.64
CA LEU A 103 -7.67 -8.43 -3.78
C LEU A 103 -9.09 -8.18 -4.30
N ALA A 104 -9.27 -8.01 -5.61
CA ALA A 104 -10.59 -7.84 -6.20
C ALA A 104 -11.49 -9.06 -5.99
N ARG A 105 -10.95 -10.28 -6.14
CA ARG A 105 -11.69 -11.52 -5.91
C ARG A 105 -12.09 -11.68 -4.44
N ILE A 106 -11.18 -11.46 -3.51
CA ILE A 106 -11.53 -11.59 -2.10
C ILE A 106 -12.47 -10.47 -1.62
N ALA A 107 -12.38 -9.27 -2.20
CA ALA A 107 -13.31 -8.19 -1.91
C ALA A 107 -14.75 -8.49 -2.35
N SER A 108 -14.95 -9.28 -3.41
CA SER A 108 -16.30 -9.69 -3.82
C SER A 108 -16.86 -10.81 -2.95
N GLU A 109 -16.03 -11.71 -2.42
CA GLU A 109 -16.45 -12.91 -1.70
C GLU A 109 -16.51 -12.78 -0.17
N TYR A 110 -15.73 -11.87 0.42
CA TYR A 110 -15.55 -11.77 1.87
C TYR A 110 -15.90 -10.37 2.39
N GLU A 111 -16.21 -10.31 3.68
CA GLU A 111 -16.47 -9.05 4.38
C GLU A 111 -15.28 -8.10 4.32
N TRP A 112 -15.56 -6.81 4.17
CA TRP A 112 -14.52 -5.83 3.86
C TRP A 112 -13.47 -5.69 4.97
N HIS A 113 -13.88 -5.72 6.24
CA HIS A 113 -12.93 -5.65 7.37
C HIS A 113 -11.95 -6.83 7.38
N ALA A 114 -12.40 -8.02 6.95
CA ALA A 114 -11.57 -9.20 6.83
C ALA A 114 -10.56 -9.07 5.69
N VAL A 115 -10.97 -8.49 4.56
CA VAL A 115 -10.09 -8.18 3.42
C VAL A 115 -9.00 -7.19 3.82
N VAL A 116 -9.36 -6.14 4.57
CA VAL A 116 -8.39 -5.16 5.11
C VAL A 116 -7.41 -5.85 6.06
N SER A 117 -7.88 -6.69 6.97
CA SER A 117 -7.03 -7.42 7.93
C SER A 117 -6.07 -8.37 7.23
N TYR A 118 -6.57 -9.15 6.25
CA TYR A 118 -5.77 -9.98 5.38
C TYR A 118 -4.71 -9.17 4.64
N HIS A 119 -5.08 -8.03 4.04
CA HIS A 119 -4.15 -7.18 3.30
C HIS A 119 -3.02 -6.67 4.20
N MET A 120 -3.33 -6.22 5.43
CA MET A 120 -2.34 -5.71 6.38
C MET A 120 -1.33 -6.81 6.78
N ALA A 121 -1.82 -8.01 7.09
CA ALA A 121 -0.98 -9.15 7.44
C ALA A 121 -0.14 -9.62 6.24
N PHE A 122 -0.76 -9.73 5.07
CA PHE A 122 -0.11 -10.11 3.82
C PHE A 122 1.02 -9.14 3.47
N PHE A 123 0.74 -7.83 3.45
CA PHE A 123 1.73 -6.79 3.19
C PHE A 123 2.92 -6.93 4.15
N THR A 124 2.66 -7.07 5.45
CA THR A 124 3.71 -7.19 6.46
C THR A 124 4.60 -8.41 6.21
N ARG A 125 4.02 -9.56 5.84
CA ARG A 125 4.76 -10.79 5.54
C ARG A 125 5.60 -10.63 4.27
N ARG A 126 5.01 -10.13 3.17
CA ARG A 126 5.71 -9.90 1.90
C ARG A 126 6.84 -8.88 2.03
N ARG A 127 6.65 -7.83 2.82
CA ARG A 127 7.70 -6.85 3.12
C ARG A 127 8.92 -7.50 3.81
N ARG A 128 8.71 -8.42 4.76
CA ARG A 128 9.80 -9.16 5.41
C ARG A 128 10.56 -10.07 4.46
N GLU A 129 9.87 -10.68 3.49
CA GLU A 129 10.50 -11.46 2.42
C GLU A 129 11.42 -10.57 1.56
N MET A 130 10.97 -9.35 1.22
CA MET A 130 11.74 -8.40 0.42
C MET A 130 13.02 -7.90 1.09
N ILE A 131 13.11 -7.88 2.43
CA ILE A 131 14.37 -7.62 3.17
C ILE A 131 15.46 -8.59 2.73
N HIS A 132 15.10 -9.82 2.41
CA HIS A 132 16.02 -10.87 1.93
C HIS A 132 16.11 -10.92 0.39
N GLY A 133 15.53 -9.93 -0.29
CA GLY A 133 15.54 -9.82 -1.75
C GLY A 133 14.56 -10.72 -2.48
N ASP A 134 13.66 -11.42 -1.77
CA ASP A 134 12.57 -12.21 -2.35
C ASP A 134 11.34 -11.33 -2.59
N TYR A 135 11.02 -11.12 -3.86
CA TYR A 135 9.87 -10.35 -4.32
C TYR A 135 8.74 -11.25 -4.83
N GLY A 136 8.96 -12.57 -4.90
CA GLY A 136 8.06 -13.53 -5.55
C GLY A 136 6.78 -13.80 -4.77
N GLY A 137 6.76 -13.53 -3.46
CA GLY A 137 5.61 -13.79 -2.60
C GLY A 137 4.36 -12.99 -2.95
N TRP A 138 4.51 -11.80 -3.53
CA TRP A 138 3.39 -10.87 -3.75
C TRP A 138 2.27 -11.42 -4.65
N GLY A 139 2.59 -12.22 -5.68
CA GLY A 139 1.57 -12.85 -6.52
C GLY A 139 1.26 -14.30 -6.14
N ARG A 140 1.61 -14.72 -4.92
CA ARG A 140 1.21 -16.02 -4.35
C ARG A 140 0.09 -15.79 -3.33
N VAL A 141 -0.90 -16.69 -3.37
CA VAL A 141 -1.95 -16.73 -2.36
C VAL A 141 -1.34 -17.27 -1.06
N ASP A 142 -1.61 -16.60 0.05
CA ASP A 142 -1.16 -17.04 1.38
C ASP A 142 -2.30 -17.80 2.07
N LEU A 143 -2.25 -19.14 1.98
CA LEU A 143 -3.33 -20.01 2.47
C LEU A 143 -3.52 -19.92 3.99
N GLU A 144 -2.45 -19.68 4.74
CA GLU A 144 -2.53 -19.50 6.19
C GLU A 144 -3.33 -18.24 6.52
N LEU A 145 -2.98 -17.12 5.88
CA LEU A 145 -3.70 -15.86 6.07
C LEU A 145 -5.14 -15.91 5.56
N LEU A 146 -5.42 -16.68 4.49
CA LEU A 146 -6.80 -16.93 4.07
C LEU A 146 -7.61 -17.63 5.16
N GLY A 147 -7.04 -18.68 5.77
CA GLY A 147 -7.67 -19.44 6.84
C GLY A 147 -7.93 -18.59 8.09
N GLU A 148 -6.96 -17.76 8.46
CA GLU A 148 -7.02 -16.91 9.64
C GLU A 148 -8.00 -15.75 9.49
N TYR A 149 -7.93 -15.00 8.37
CA TYR A 149 -8.69 -13.76 8.23
C TYR A 149 -9.96 -13.91 7.40
N LEU A 150 -9.95 -14.69 6.32
CA LEU A 150 -11.03 -14.66 5.32
C LEU A 150 -12.08 -15.74 5.53
N PHE A 151 -11.70 -17.02 5.68
CA PHE A 151 -12.67 -18.12 5.75
C PHE A 151 -13.78 -17.93 6.80
N PRO A 152 -13.53 -17.37 8.00
CA PRO A 152 -14.58 -17.10 8.98
C PRO A 152 -15.53 -15.97 8.59
N ASN A 153 -15.18 -15.13 7.61
CA ASN A 153 -15.83 -13.87 7.26
C ASN A 153 -16.34 -13.86 5.81
N ARG A 154 -16.83 -14.99 5.30
CA ARG A 154 -17.44 -15.06 3.97
C ARG A 154 -18.79 -14.36 3.99
N LYS A 155 -19.07 -13.56 2.95
CA LYS A 155 -20.38 -12.91 2.78
C LYS A 155 -21.49 -13.96 2.71
N ALA A 156 -22.61 -13.68 3.38
CA ALA A 156 -23.83 -14.45 3.17
C ALA A 156 -24.28 -14.29 1.70
N LYS A 157 -24.69 -15.40 1.07
CA LYS A 157 -25.29 -15.38 -0.26
C LYS A 157 -26.72 -14.88 -0.21
#